data_AF-A0A9N9N906-F1
#
_entry.id   AF-A0A9N9N906-F1
#
_cell.length_a   1.000
_cell.length_b   1.000
_cell.length_c   1.000
_cell.angle_alpha   90.00
_cell.angle_beta   90.00
_cell.angle_gamma   90.00
#
_symmetry.space_group_name_H-M   'P 1'
#
loop_
_entity.id
_entity.type
_entity.pdbx_description
1 polymer ?
#
loop_
_entity_poly.entity_id
_entity_poly.type
_entity_poly.pdbx_seq_one_letter_code
_entity_poly.pdbx_strand_id
1 'polypeptide(L)'
;CIAYQNKGKAPFADSFILTEPPILIQDKQSITSRKRQIIGNNPNVIAKNLLKNEHAKCDIDDHIFILVTDEKQRDNSDEKLKDNEILISFNNVKAVFGEILALRKLYCIERA
;
A
#
# COMPACT_ATOMS: atom_id res chain seq x y z
N CYS A 1 3.70 5.47 20.40
CA CYS A 1 3.21 4.81 19.17
C CYS A 1 3.64 3.35 19.25
N ILE A 2 2.69 2.41 19.27
CA ILE A 2 2.97 0.96 19.29
C ILE A 2 2.50 0.44 17.93
N ALA A 3 3.42 -0.09 17.12
CA ALA A 3 3.11 -0.74 15.85
C ALA A 3 3.26 -2.25 16.02
N TYR A 4 2.19 -3.00 15.79
CA TYR A 4 2.21 -4.46 15.74
C TYR A 4 2.33 -4.91 14.30
N GLN A 5 3.36 -5.69 13.98
CA GLN A 5 3.61 -6.20 12.63
C GLN A 5 3.09 -7.64 12.51
N ASN A 6 2.18 -7.87 11.57
CA ASN A 6 1.64 -9.20 11.31
C ASN A 6 2.59 -10.03 10.44
N LYS A 7 3.26 -11.05 11.03
CA LYS A 7 4.09 -12.00 10.26
C LYS A 7 3.33 -13.26 9.81
N GLY A 8 2.08 -13.42 10.22
CA GLY A 8 1.21 -14.54 9.82
C GLY A 8 0.17 -14.07 8.80
N LYS A 9 -0.37 -14.98 7.98
CA LYS A 9 -1.47 -14.69 7.03
C LYS A 9 -2.80 -14.38 7.72
N ALA A 10 -2.76 -13.67 8.82
CA ALA A 10 -3.92 -13.39 9.63
C ALA A 10 -4.76 -12.27 8.99
N PRO A 11 -6.08 -12.21 9.23
CA PRO A 11 -7.05 -11.37 8.50
C PRO A 11 -6.99 -9.90 8.93
N PHE A 12 -5.78 -9.39 9.15
CA PHE A 12 -5.53 -8.04 9.59
C PHE A 12 -4.39 -7.43 8.79
N ALA A 13 -4.47 -6.12 8.62
CA ALA A 13 -3.49 -5.33 7.91
C ALA A 13 -2.07 -5.54 8.48
N ASP A 14 -1.05 -5.33 7.65
CA ASP A 14 0.35 -5.48 8.05
C ASP A 14 0.72 -4.63 9.28
N SER A 15 0.05 -3.49 9.45
CA SER A 15 0.17 -2.61 10.61
C SER A 15 -1.15 -1.89 10.87
N PHE A 16 -1.33 -1.41 12.11
CA PHE A 16 -2.48 -0.60 12.49
C PHE A 16 -2.11 0.46 13.52
N ILE A 17 -2.92 1.53 13.56
CA ILE A 17 -2.87 2.58 14.57
C ILE A 17 -4.19 2.50 15.35
N LEU A 18 -4.08 2.37 16.68
CA LEU A 18 -5.22 2.36 17.58
C LEU A 18 -5.71 3.79 17.80
N THR A 19 -6.71 4.17 17.02
CA THR A 19 -7.47 5.43 17.07
C THR A 19 -8.95 5.13 16.96
N GLU A 20 -9.80 6.16 17.02
CA GLU A 20 -11.23 6.05 16.78
C GLU A 20 -11.62 6.96 15.61
N PRO A 21 -11.93 6.40 14.42
CA PRO A 21 -11.85 4.99 14.06
C PRO A 21 -10.38 4.50 13.91
N PRO A 22 -10.11 3.18 13.99
CA PRO A 22 -8.77 2.64 13.81
C PRO A 22 -8.26 2.86 12.38
N ILE A 23 -6.94 3.00 12.24
CA ILE A 23 -6.29 3.11 10.93
C ILE A 23 -5.57 1.81 10.63
N LEU A 24 -5.95 1.15 9.54
CA LEU A 24 -5.34 -0.08 9.05
C LEU A 24 -4.42 0.24 7.89
N ILE A 25 -3.20 -0.29 7.91
CA ILE A 25 -2.18 -0.01 6.91
C ILE A 25 -1.73 -1.33 6.30
N GLN A 26 -2.08 -1.56 5.03
CA GLN A 26 -1.64 -2.70 4.25
C GLN A 26 -0.51 -2.28 3.30
N ASP A 27 0.66 -2.90 3.42
CA ASP A 27 1.77 -2.74 2.49
C ASP A 27 1.68 -3.83 1.41
N LYS A 28 1.64 -3.42 0.14
CA LYS A 28 1.66 -4.33 -1.00
C LYS A 28 2.82 -3.99 -1.91
N GLN A 29 3.80 -4.89 -1.97
CA GLN A 29 5.02 -4.66 -2.75
C GLN A 29 5.19 -5.74 -3.81
N SER A 30 5.54 -5.32 -5.02
CA SER A 30 5.70 -6.19 -6.17
C SER A 30 7.17 -6.28 -6.57
N ILE A 31 7.79 -7.45 -6.38
CA ILE A 31 9.19 -7.68 -6.78
C ILE A 31 9.40 -7.33 -8.25
N THR A 32 8.42 -7.64 -9.12
CA THR A 32 8.51 -7.32 -10.54
C THR A 32 8.41 -5.81 -10.79
N SER A 33 7.53 -5.09 -10.07
CA SER A 33 7.44 -3.63 -10.15
C SER A 33 8.75 -2.96 -9.70
N ARG A 34 9.34 -3.39 -8.58
CA ARG A 34 10.65 -2.89 -8.13
C ARG A 34 11.77 -3.15 -9.12
N LYS A 35 11.85 -4.37 -9.66
CA LYS A 35 12.86 -4.72 -10.67
C LYS A 35 12.76 -3.81 -11.89
N ARG A 36 11.54 -3.48 -12.34
CA ARG A 36 11.32 -2.51 -13.43
C ARG A 36 11.84 -1.12 -13.06
N GLN A 37 11.54 -0.65 -11.86
CA GLN A 37 11.99 0.67 -11.40
C GLN A 37 13.52 0.76 -11.29
N ILE A 38 14.19 -0.27 -10.77
CA ILE A 38 15.66 -0.32 -10.66
C ILE A 38 16.34 -0.20 -12.03
N ILE A 39 15.75 -0.78 -13.08
CA ILE A 39 16.28 -0.70 -14.45
C ILE A 39 15.77 0.53 -15.22
N GLY A 40 15.13 1.50 -14.54
CA GLY A 40 14.65 2.75 -15.14
C GLY A 40 13.32 2.65 -15.89
N ASN A 41 12.60 1.53 -15.79
CA ASN A 41 11.28 1.35 -16.39
C ASN A 41 10.14 1.79 -15.47
N ASN A 42 9.00 2.12 -16.06
CA ASN A 42 7.78 2.41 -15.30
C ASN A 42 7.35 1.19 -14.45
N PRO A 43 6.86 1.44 -13.21
CA PRO A 43 6.28 0.40 -12.37
C PRO A 43 5.04 -0.23 -13.02
N ASN A 44 4.63 -1.37 -12.48
CA ASN A 44 3.38 -1.99 -12.90
C ASN A 44 2.20 -1.05 -12.59
N VAL A 45 1.16 -1.11 -13.39
CA VAL A 45 -0.11 -0.42 -13.08
C VAL A 45 -0.90 -1.29 -12.13
N ILE A 46 -1.52 -0.67 -11.13
CA ILE A 46 -2.40 -1.35 -10.17
C ILE A 46 -3.45 -2.20 -10.89
N ALA A 47 -3.58 -3.46 -10.47
CA ALA A 47 -4.60 -4.38 -10.96
C ALA A 47 -6.00 -3.87 -10.60
N LYS A 48 -6.98 -4.11 -11.49
CA LYS A 48 -8.39 -3.78 -11.22
C LYS A 48 -8.84 -4.51 -9.94
N ASN A 49 -9.55 -3.83 -9.06
CA ASN A 49 -9.99 -4.31 -7.75
C ASN A 49 -8.87 -4.64 -6.73
N LEU A 50 -7.59 -4.31 -6.96
CA LEU A 50 -6.55 -4.60 -5.95
C LEU A 50 -6.90 -4.00 -4.59
N LEU A 51 -7.28 -2.72 -4.57
CA LEU A 51 -7.66 -2.02 -3.35
C LEU A 51 -8.84 -2.71 -2.66
N LYS A 52 -9.92 -2.97 -3.41
CA LYS A 52 -11.10 -3.67 -2.92
C LYS A 52 -10.75 -5.05 -2.33
N ASN A 53 -9.88 -5.80 -3.00
CA ASN A 53 -9.49 -7.14 -2.59
C ASN A 53 -8.61 -7.13 -1.34
N GLU A 54 -7.73 -6.14 -1.18
CA GLU A 54 -6.90 -6.01 0.02
C GLU A 54 -7.71 -5.45 1.20
N HIS A 55 -8.59 -4.47 0.98
CA HIS A 55 -9.51 -3.95 2.00
C HIS A 55 -10.45 -5.05 2.52
N ALA A 56 -11.01 -5.89 1.64
CA ALA A 56 -11.89 -6.99 2.03
C ALA A 56 -11.21 -8.07 2.91
N LYS A 57 -9.88 -8.09 3.03
CA LYS A 57 -9.17 -8.97 3.97
C LYS A 57 -9.20 -8.44 5.40
N CYS A 58 -9.47 -7.15 5.57
CA CYS A 58 -9.58 -6.49 6.86
C CYS A 58 -11.06 -6.48 7.25
N ASP A 59 -11.49 -7.56 7.91
CA ASP A 59 -12.88 -7.77 8.34
C ASP A 59 -13.15 -7.05 9.68
N ILE A 60 -13.17 -5.72 9.62
CA ILE A 60 -13.44 -4.85 10.76
C ILE A 60 -14.48 -3.81 10.32
N ASP A 61 -15.38 -3.42 11.22
CA ASP A 61 -16.47 -2.47 10.93
C ASP A 61 -15.94 -1.08 10.52
N ASP A 62 -16.01 -0.10 11.43
CA ASP A 62 -15.59 1.27 11.13
C ASP A 62 -14.08 1.41 11.26
N HIS A 63 -13.42 1.79 10.16
CA HIS A 63 -11.98 1.96 10.09
C HIS A 63 -11.56 2.78 8.88
N ILE A 64 -10.38 3.40 8.96
CA ILE A 64 -9.68 4.00 7.80
C ILE A 64 -8.74 2.94 7.24
N PHE A 65 -8.84 2.65 5.94
CA PHE A 65 -7.98 1.70 5.24
C PHE A 65 -6.96 2.41 4.36
N ILE A 66 -5.67 2.16 4.61
CA ILE A 66 -4.55 2.71 3.84
C ILE A 66 -3.88 1.56 3.10
N LEU A 67 -3.90 1.60 1.77
CA LEU A 67 -3.08 0.73 0.93
C LEU A 67 -1.84 1.49 0.49
N VAL A 68 -0.67 0.95 0.84
CA VAL A 68 0.64 1.43 0.38
C VAL A 68 1.16 0.47 -0.68
N THR A 69 1.49 0.96 -1.88
CA THR A 69 1.98 0.14 -2.98
C THR A 69 3.08 0.82 -3.80
N ASP A 70 3.97 0.00 -4.36
CA ASP A 70 5.01 0.41 -5.30
C ASP A 70 4.54 0.42 -6.77
N GLU A 71 3.26 0.16 -7.01
CA GLU A 71 2.62 0.19 -8.33
C GLU A 71 2.07 1.59 -8.66
N LYS A 72 1.97 1.90 -9.96
CA LYS A 72 1.39 3.15 -10.48
C LYS A 72 -0.13 3.11 -10.38
N GLN A 73 -0.74 4.17 -9.88
CA GLN A 73 -2.18 4.36 -10.01
C GLN A 73 -2.59 4.40 -11.49
N ARG A 74 -3.72 3.79 -11.81
CA ARG A 74 -4.29 3.79 -13.16
C ARG A 74 -4.81 5.19 -13.50
N ASP A 75 -4.38 5.74 -14.63
CA ASP A 75 -4.68 7.12 -15.05
C ASP A 75 -6.20 7.36 -15.27
N ASN A 76 -6.96 6.32 -15.66
CA ASN A 76 -8.42 6.31 -15.73
C ASN A 76 -8.99 5.44 -14.60
N SER A 77 -8.96 5.94 -13.37
CA SER A 77 -9.49 5.21 -12.21
C SER A 77 -11.01 5.14 -12.26
N ASP A 78 -11.56 4.11 -12.93
CA ASP A 78 -12.98 3.74 -12.79
C ASP A 78 -13.36 3.41 -11.34
N GLU A 79 -12.38 3.09 -10.49
CA GLU A 79 -12.56 2.86 -9.06
C GLU A 79 -12.35 4.17 -8.30
N LYS A 80 -13.44 4.89 -8.04
CA LYS A 80 -13.45 5.91 -6.99
C LYS A 80 -13.15 5.25 -5.66
N LEU A 81 -12.17 5.78 -4.94
CA LEU A 81 -11.90 5.39 -3.55
C LEU A 81 -13.16 5.64 -2.73
N LYS A 82 -13.44 4.77 -1.77
CA LYS A 82 -14.44 5.05 -0.73
C LYS A 82 -13.93 6.16 0.20
N ASP A 83 -14.83 6.77 0.97
CA ASP A 83 -14.50 7.86 1.90
C ASP A 83 -13.49 7.44 2.99
N ASN A 84 -13.44 6.14 3.31
CA ASN A 84 -12.52 5.58 4.29
C ASN A 84 -11.27 4.94 3.68
N GLU A 85 -11.03 5.08 2.37
CA GLU A 85 -9.89 4.49 1.67
C GLU A 85 -8.85 5.53 1.27
N ILE A 86 -7.58 5.23 1.55
CA ILE A 86 -6.44 6.03 1.13
C ILE A 86 -5.48 5.15 0.34
N LEU A 87 -5.12 5.62 -0.86
CA LEU A 87 -4.12 4.97 -1.70
C LEU A 87 -2.81 5.78 -1.70
N ILE A 88 -1.75 5.17 -1.19
CA ILE A 88 -0.39 5.66 -1.35
C ILE A 88 0.30 4.77 -2.40
N SER A 89 0.49 5.31 -3.59
CA SER A 89 1.05 4.62 -4.75
C SER A 89 2.39 5.22 -5.16
N PHE A 90 3.01 4.67 -6.21
CA PHE A 90 4.19 5.26 -6.82
C PHE A 90 4.06 6.79 -7.07
N ASN A 91 2.87 7.25 -7.44
CA ASN A 91 2.64 8.65 -7.81
C ASN A 91 2.80 9.63 -6.64
N ASN A 92 2.51 9.21 -5.40
CA ASN A 92 2.46 10.11 -4.24
C ASN A 92 3.31 9.63 -3.05
N VAL A 93 3.92 8.44 -3.11
CA VAL A 93 4.74 7.86 -2.03
C VAL A 93 5.85 8.82 -1.56
N LYS A 94 6.48 9.56 -2.47
CA LYS A 94 7.52 10.53 -2.16
C LYS A 94 7.00 11.75 -1.39
N ALA A 95 5.79 12.21 -1.70
CA ALA A 95 5.16 13.30 -0.96
C ALA A 95 4.77 12.90 0.46
N VAL A 96 4.38 11.63 0.66
CA VAL A 96 3.95 11.11 1.96
C VAL A 96 5.12 10.72 2.86
N PHE A 97 6.09 9.97 2.34
CA PHE A 97 7.19 9.40 3.14
C PHE A 97 8.50 10.21 3.06
N GLY A 98 8.58 11.19 2.16
CA GLY A 98 9.82 11.89 1.86
C GLY A 98 10.80 11.06 1.03
N GLU A 99 11.91 11.69 0.62
CA GLU A 99 12.87 11.14 -0.34
C GLU A 99 13.46 9.78 0.08
N ILE A 100 14.03 9.73 1.28
CA ILE A 100 14.82 8.58 1.73
C ILE A 100 13.95 7.34 1.93
N LEU A 101 12.79 7.50 2.58
CA LEU A 101 11.88 6.39 2.83
C LEU A 101 11.17 5.92 1.55
N ALA A 102 10.85 6.86 0.64
CA ALA A 102 10.33 6.50 -0.67
C ALA A 102 11.34 5.68 -1.47
N LEU A 103 12.64 6.04 -1.45
CA LEU A 103 13.68 5.25 -2.09
C LEU A 103 13.71 3.80 -1.57
N ARG A 104 13.64 3.63 -0.25
CA ARG A 104 13.58 2.29 0.36
C ARG A 104 12.34 1.53 -0.10
N LYS A 105 11.16 2.15 -0.07
CA LYS A 105 9.91 1.48 -0.46
C LYS A 105 9.86 1.14 -1.95
N LEU A 106 10.44 1.95 -2.83
CA LEU A 106 10.37 1.76 -4.28
C LEU A 106 11.49 0.89 -4.86
N TYR A 107 12.71 0.98 -4.33
CA TYR A 107 13.89 0.40 -4.98
C TYR A 107 14.60 -0.67 -4.16
N CYS A 108 14.33 -0.82 -2.86
CA CYS A 108 14.94 -1.91 -2.09
C CYS A 108 14.19 -3.22 -2.32
N ILE A 109 14.90 -4.21 -2.87
CA ILE A 109 14.45 -5.61 -2.87
C ILE A 109 15.14 -6.27 -1.67
N GLU A 110 14.38 -6.57 -0.62
CA GLU A 110 14.90 -7.35 0.50
C GLU A 110 15.34 -8.73 -0.03
N ARG A 111 16.59 -9.12 0.25
CA ARG A 111 17.07 -10.47 -0.04
C ARG A 111 16.37 -11.41 0.94
N ALA A 112 15.62 -12.37 0.41
CA ALA A 112 14.97 -13.43 1.17
C ALA A 112 15.99 -14.28 1.93
#